data_AF-A0A7S2K513-F1
#
_entry.id   AF-A0A7S2K513-F1
#
_cell.length_a   1.000
_cell.length_b   1.000
_cell.length_c   1.000
_cell.angle_alpha   90.00
_cell.angle_beta   90.00
_cell.angle_gamma   90.00
#
_symmetry.space_group_name_H-M   'P 1'
#
loop_
_entity.id
_entity.type
_entity.pdbx_description
1 polymer ?
#
loop_
_entity_poly.entity_id
_entity_poly.type
_entity_poly.pdbx_seq_one_letter_code
_entity_poly.pdbx_strand_id
1 'polypeptide(L)'
;AHLRRLKDGEGSLERISVAQGIIGFIRFLQGSYLILVTLHKKVGKIGHHWVLRIEDTILVPLFTDGVRGEEKKFQQQFYNAMSKDFYFSHSYELSRTMQQNLADAAGAR
;
A
#
# COMPACT_ATOMS: atom_id res chain seq x y z
N ALA A 1 -19.56 -5.88 12.44
CA ALA A 1 -21.05 -5.82 12.47
C ALA A 1 -21.61 -4.70 11.60
N HIS A 2 -21.07 -3.47 11.64
CA HIS A 2 -21.62 -2.32 10.92
C HIS A 2 -21.56 -2.40 9.38
N LEU A 3 -20.44 -2.91 8.82
CA LEU A 3 -20.26 -3.07 7.37
C LEU A 3 -21.22 -4.07 6.71
N ARG A 4 -21.81 -5.01 7.49
CA ARG A 4 -22.81 -5.94 6.96
C ARG A 4 -24.15 -5.26 6.69
N ARG A 5 -24.53 -4.28 7.50
CA ARG A 5 -25.81 -3.54 7.35
C ARG A 5 -25.86 -2.65 6.11
N LEU A 6 -24.70 -2.27 5.58
CA LEU A 6 -24.59 -1.46 4.36
C LEU A 6 -24.72 -2.30 3.07
N LYS A 7 -24.62 -3.64 3.15
CA LYS A 7 -24.93 -4.50 2.00
C LYS A 7 -26.42 -4.58 1.67
N ASP A 8 -27.28 -4.29 2.66
CA ASP A 8 -28.73 -4.49 2.58
C ASP A 8 -29.50 -3.17 2.33
N GLY A 9 -28.82 -2.02 2.19
CA GLY A 9 -29.41 -0.71 1.87
C GLY A 9 -29.17 -0.29 0.41
N GLU A 10 -29.91 0.73 -0.08
CA GLU A 10 -29.94 1.23 -1.47
C GLU A 10 -28.60 1.73 -2.08
N GLY A 11 -27.46 1.48 -1.44
CA GLY A 11 -26.14 1.67 -2.01
C GLY A 11 -25.35 0.36 -1.89
N SER A 12 -25.29 -0.42 -2.97
CA SER A 12 -24.58 -1.69 -2.97
C SER A 12 -23.09 -1.46 -2.72
N LEU A 13 -22.57 -1.99 -1.61
CA LEU A 13 -21.13 -2.03 -1.36
C LEU A 13 -20.48 -3.06 -2.29
N GLU A 14 -19.77 -2.56 -3.30
CA GLU A 14 -18.92 -3.39 -4.14
C GLU A 14 -17.57 -3.64 -3.48
N ARG A 15 -17.12 -4.90 -3.50
CA ARG A 15 -15.79 -5.25 -3.04
C ARG A 15 -14.78 -4.93 -4.13
N ILE A 16 -13.96 -3.91 -3.91
CA ILE A 16 -12.93 -3.49 -4.87
C ILE A 16 -11.74 -4.47 -4.90
N SER A 17 -11.17 -4.83 -3.75
CA SER A 17 -10.02 -5.77 -3.68
C SER A 17 -9.74 -6.29 -2.26
N VAL A 18 -8.82 -7.24 -2.14
CA VAL A 18 -8.15 -7.59 -0.88
C VAL A 18 -6.76 -6.98 -0.90
N ALA A 19 -6.50 -6.11 0.07
CA ALA A 19 -5.18 -5.53 0.27
C ALA A 19 -4.49 -6.13 1.49
N GLN A 20 -3.19 -6.32 1.39
CA GLN A 20 -2.29 -6.72 2.47
C GLN A 20 -1.76 -5.50 3.24
N GLY A 21 -1.81 -4.32 2.63
CA GLY A 21 -1.38 -3.07 3.22
C GLY A 21 -1.85 -1.85 2.43
N ILE A 22 -1.89 -0.71 3.10
CA ILE A 22 -2.13 0.60 2.51
C ILE A 22 -0.79 1.33 2.49
N ILE A 23 -0.36 1.79 1.33
CA ILE A 23 0.85 2.62 1.22
C ILE A 23 0.51 4.07 1.53
N GLY A 24 -0.60 4.57 0.98
CA GLY A 24 -1.05 5.94 1.17
C GLY A 24 -1.89 6.43 0.01
N PHE A 25 -1.83 7.74 -0.23
CA PHE A 25 -2.58 8.41 -1.28
C PHE A 25 -1.64 9.17 -2.20
N ILE A 26 -1.99 9.23 -3.48
CA ILE A 26 -1.29 10.05 -4.47
C ILE A 26 -2.29 10.84 -5.30
N ARG A 27 -1.97 12.10 -5.60
CA ARG A 27 -2.79 12.94 -6.48
C ARG A 27 -2.07 13.14 -7.81
N PHE A 28 -2.74 12.82 -8.90
CA PHE A 28 -2.29 13.13 -10.26
C PHE A 28 -3.06 14.35 -10.79
N LEU A 29 -3.45 14.37 -12.07
CA LEU A 29 -4.11 15.53 -12.65
C LEU A 29 -5.57 15.63 -12.22
N GLN A 30 -6.30 14.50 -12.25
CA GLN A 30 -7.75 14.54 -12.06
C GLN A 30 -8.16 14.45 -10.60
N GLY A 31 -7.44 13.64 -9.81
CA GLY A 31 -7.82 13.44 -8.43
C GLY A 31 -6.85 12.57 -7.64
N SER A 32 -7.30 12.24 -6.44
CA SER A 32 -6.55 11.41 -5.50
C SER A 32 -6.85 9.94 -5.73
N TYR A 33 -5.82 9.11 -5.63
CA TYR A 33 -5.86 7.67 -5.68
C TYR A 33 -5.39 7.10 -4.35
N LEU A 34 -6.07 6.05 -3.89
CA LEU A 34 -5.59 5.19 -2.80
C LEU A 34 -4.65 4.12 -3.38
N ILE A 35 -3.48 3.96 -2.76
CA ILE A 35 -2.48 2.98 -3.16
C ILE A 35 -2.54 1.78 -2.21
N LEU A 36 -2.88 0.61 -2.76
CA LEU A 36 -3.02 -0.63 -2.01
C LEU A 36 -2.01 -1.67 -2.47
N VAL A 37 -1.43 -2.40 -1.53
CA VAL A 37 -0.60 -3.58 -1.81
C VAL A 37 -1.50 -4.81 -1.88
N THR A 38 -1.57 -5.46 -3.03
CA THR A 38 -2.39 -6.67 -3.25
C THR A 38 -1.57 -7.93 -3.07
N LEU A 39 -0.31 -7.92 -3.51
CA LEU A 39 0.60 -9.06 -3.42
C LEU A 39 1.97 -8.65 -2.88
N HIS A 40 2.53 -9.52 -2.04
CA HIS A 40 3.90 -9.41 -1.56
C HIS A 40 4.55 -10.79 -1.53
N LYS A 41 5.88 -10.80 -1.47
CA LYS A 41 6.71 -11.99 -1.38
C LYS A 41 7.68 -11.86 -0.23
N LYS A 42 7.80 -12.89 0.61
CA LYS A 42 8.85 -12.97 1.63
C LYS A 42 10.20 -13.16 0.93
N VAL A 43 11.13 -12.25 1.15
CA VAL A 43 12.46 -12.27 0.51
C VAL A 43 13.60 -12.51 1.49
N GLY A 44 13.37 -12.29 2.79
CA GLY A 44 14.41 -12.47 3.80
C GLY A 44 13.89 -12.29 5.22
N LYS A 45 14.81 -12.38 6.18
CA LYS A 45 14.55 -12.21 7.61
C LYS A 45 15.65 -11.41 8.29
N ILE A 46 15.25 -10.61 9.27
CA ILE A 46 16.13 -10.00 10.26
C ILE A 46 15.64 -10.51 11.62
N GLY A 47 16.39 -11.43 12.23
CA GLY A 47 15.92 -12.14 13.42
C GLY A 47 14.58 -12.85 13.18
N HIS A 48 13.55 -12.47 13.96
CA HIS A 48 12.18 -13.00 13.81
C HIS A 48 11.30 -12.19 12.85
N HIS A 49 11.81 -11.10 12.28
CA HIS A 49 11.06 -10.19 11.43
C HIS A 49 11.22 -10.56 9.95
N TRP A 50 10.10 -10.76 9.25
CA TRP A 50 10.12 -11.01 7.81
C TRP A 50 10.30 -9.71 7.04
N VAL A 51 11.16 -9.74 6.02
CA VAL A 51 11.27 -8.70 5.00
C VAL A 51 10.44 -9.16 3.80
N LEU A 52 9.46 -8.35 3.42
CA LEU A 52 8.54 -8.62 2.33
C LEU A 52 8.80 -7.63 1.19
N ARG A 53 8.85 -8.14 -0.04
CA ARG A 53 8.88 -7.35 -1.25
C ARG A 53 7.46 -7.16 -1.76
N ILE A 54 7.12 -5.95 -2.19
CA ILE A 54 5.87 -5.66 -2.87
C ILE A 54 5.97 -6.24 -4.29
N GLU A 55 5.03 -7.10 -4.66
CA GLU A 55 4.96 -7.69 -6.02
C GLU A 55 3.89 -7.01 -6.85
N ASP A 56 2.77 -6.64 -6.24
CA ASP A 56 1.66 -6.02 -6.94
C ASP A 56 0.97 -4.94 -6.09
N THR A 57 0.52 -3.90 -6.77
CA THR A 57 -0.17 -2.76 -6.19
C THR A 57 -1.29 -2.31 -7.11
N ILE A 58 -2.37 -1.82 -6.52
CA ILE A 58 -3.48 -1.23 -7.28
C ILE A 58 -3.69 0.23 -6.86
N LEU A 59 -4.06 1.05 -7.84
CA LEU A 59 -4.51 2.43 -7.65
C LEU A 59 -6.03 2.49 -7.72
N VAL A 60 -6.68 2.83 -6.61
CA VAL A 60 -8.13 2.99 -6.55
C VAL A 60 -8.47 4.49 -6.65
N PRO A 61 -9.15 4.96 -7.72
CA PRO A 61 -9.54 6.36 -7.84
C PRO A 61 -10.57 6.71 -6.76
N LEU A 62 -10.40 7.87 -6.12
CA LEU A 62 -11.33 8.40 -5.11
C LEU A 62 -12.18 9.55 -5.66
N PHE A 63 -12.39 9.54 -6.97
CA PHE A 63 -13.20 10.52 -7.68
C PHE A 63 -14.12 9.80 -8.67
N THR A 64 -15.22 10.44 -9.04
CA THR A 64 -16.31 9.88 -9.86
C THR A 64 -16.11 10.05 -11.35
N ASP A 65 -15.25 10.99 -11.77
CA ASP A 65 -14.98 11.24 -13.19
C ASP A 65 -14.14 10.12 -13.82
N GLY A 66 -14.33 9.88 -15.11
CA GLY A 66 -13.55 8.90 -15.85
C GLY A 66 -12.06 9.28 -15.98
N VAL A 67 -11.19 8.26 -15.99
CA VAL A 67 -9.74 8.43 -16.17
C VAL A 67 -9.45 8.88 -17.60
N ARG A 68 -8.92 10.11 -17.76
CA ARG A 68 -8.52 10.66 -19.05
C ARG A 68 -7.25 9.98 -19.58
N GLY A 69 -7.04 10.04 -20.89
CA GLY A 69 -5.89 9.40 -21.55
C GLY A 69 -4.52 9.88 -21.04
N GLU A 70 -4.40 11.15 -20.65
CA GLU A 70 -3.15 11.72 -20.10
C GLU A 70 -2.83 11.17 -18.70
N GLU A 71 -3.86 10.94 -17.88
CA GLU A 71 -3.73 10.38 -16.53
C GLU A 71 -3.09 8.98 -16.55
N LYS A 72 -3.43 8.17 -17.58
CA LYS A 72 -2.85 6.84 -17.78
C LYS A 72 -1.33 6.87 -17.91
N LYS A 73 -0.75 7.95 -18.47
CA LYS A 73 0.71 8.10 -18.58
C LYS A 73 1.35 8.25 -17.20
N PHE A 74 0.77 9.06 -16.32
CA PHE A 74 1.25 9.23 -14.95
C PHE A 74 1.08 7.95 -14.12
N GLN A 75 -0.05 7.25 -14.27
CA GLN A 75 -0.26 5.96 -13.64
C GLN A 75 0.82 4.95 -14.07
N GLN A 76 1.13 4.87 -15.37
CA GLN A 76 2.17 3.97 -15.87
C GLN A 76 3.55 4.33 -15.32
N GLN A 77 3.90 5.62 -15.28
CA GLN A 77 5.15 6.07 -14.68
C GLN A 77 5.24 5.70 -13.20
N PHE A 78 4.13 5.86 -12.46
CA PHE A 78 4.04 5.46 -11.07
C PHE A 78 4.21 3.95 -10.89
N TYR A 79 3.54 3.13 -11.70
CA TYR A 79 3.71 1.67 -11.65
C TYR A 79 5.16 1.26 -11.96
N ASN A 80 5.80 1.88 -12.95
CA ASN A 80 7.21 1.63 -13.26
C ASN A 80 8.13 2.03 -12.10
N ALA A 81 7.80 3.12 -11.39
CA ALA A 81 8.53 3.50 -10.19
C ALA A 81 8.32 2.48 -9.07
N MET A 82 7.08 2.09 -8.78
CA MET A 82 6.69 1.12 -7.75
C MET A 82 7.16 -0.32 -8.01
N SER A 83 7.42 -0.67 -9.27
CA SER A 83 7.99 -1.96 -9.65
C SER A 83 9.45 -2.11 -9.19
N LYS A 84 10.13 -1.00 -8.85
CA LYS A 84 11.48 -1.03 -8.28
C LYS A 84 11.44 -1.54 -6.85
N ASP A 85 11.61 -2.85 -6.66
CA ASP A 85 11.99 -3.52 -5.40
C ASP A 85 11.68 -2.74 -4.11
N PHE A 86 10.38 -2.50 -3.84
CA PHE A 86 9.93 -1.91 -2.58
C PHE A 86 9.82 -2.99 -1.52
N TYR A 87 10.35 -2.70 -0.34
CA TYR A 87 10.36 -3.63 0.79
C TYR A 87 9.69 -3.04 2.01
N PHE A 88 9.03 -3.90 2.78
CA PHE A 88 8.47 -3.55 4.07
C PHE A 88 8.55 -4.73 5.04
N SER A 89 8.38 -4.44 6.32
CA SER A 89 8.16 -5.44 7.35
C SER A 89 7.01 -4.98 8.24
N HIS A 90 6.15 -5.91 8.65
CA HIS A 90 5.05 -5.59 9.55
C HIS A 90 5.50 -5.32 10.99
N SER A 91 6.71 -5.77 11.36
CA SER A 91 7.15 -5.77 12.76
C SER A 91 8.55 -5.18 12.95
N TYR A 92 9.16 -4.63 11.89
CA TYR A 92 10.50 -4.04 11.95
C TYR A 92 10.59 -2.80 11.06
N GLU A 93 11.20 -1.74 11.55
CA GLU A 93 11.34 -0.48 10.81
C GLU A 93 12.57 -0.55 9.88
N LEU A 94 12.32 -0.88 8.60
CA LEU A 94 13.37 -1.04 7.59
C LEU A 94 13.96 0.28 7.08
N SER A 95 13.29 1.41 7.32
CA SER A 95 13.81 2.75 6.98
C SER A 95 14.98 3.18 7.86
N ARG A 96 15.20 2.50 8.99
CA ARG A 96 16.29 2.77 9.93
C ARG A 96 17.37 1.71 9.83
N THR A 97 18.58 2.13 10.18
CA THR A 97 19.70 1.21 10.38
C THR A 97 19.47 0.32 11.60
N MET A 98 20.12 -0.84 11.64
CA MET A 98 20.03 -1.75 12.78
C MET A 98 20.50 -1.07 14.08
N GLN A 99 21.57 -0.27 14.01
CA GLN A 99 22.11 0.47 15.14
C GLN A 99 21.06 1.42 15.75
N GLN A 100 20.30 2.13 14.91
CA GLN A 100 19.22 3.02 15.36
C GLN A 100 18.09 2.23 16.03
N ASN A 101 17.63 1.15 15.40
CA ASN A 101 16.56 0.31 15.97
C ASN A 101 16.96 -0.33 17.31
N LEU A 102 18.23 -0.69 17.48
CA LEU A 102 18.75 -1.21 18.75
C LEU A 102 18.92 -0.13 19.82
N ALA A 103 19.33 1.07 19.44
CA ALA A 103 19.45 2.19 20.38
C ALA A 103 18.11 2.56 21.00
N ASP A 104 17.04 2.60 20.21
CA ASP A 104 15.68 2.86 20.70
C ASP A 104 15.19 1.74 21.63
N ALA A 105 15.47 0.48 21.29
CA ALA A 105 15.14 -0.66 22.15
C ALA A 105 15.92 -0.66 23.48
N ALA A 106 17.14 -0.12 23.48
CA ALA A 106 17.97 0.00 24.69
C ALA A 106 17.56 1.21 25.55
N GLY A 107 17.12 2.32 24.95
CA GLY A 107 16.64 3.51 25.66
C GLY A 107 15.21 3.42 26.17
N ALA A 108 14.45 2.42 25.72
CA ALA A 108 13.12 2.08 26.25
C ALA A 108 13.16 1.19 27.52
N ARG A 109 14.36 0.89 28.03
CA ARG A 109 14.59 0.21 29.31
C ARG A 109 15.04 1.21 30.37
#